data_AF-A0A3S8VTP2-F1
#
_entry.id   AF-A0A3S8VTP2-F1
#
_cell.length_a   1.000
_cell.length_b   1.000
_cell.length_c   1.000
_cell.angle_alpha   90.00
_cell.angle_beta   90.00
_cell.angle_gamma   90.00
#
_symmetry.space_group_name_H-M   'P 1'
#
loop_
_entity.id
_entity.type
_entity.pdbx_description
1 polymer ?
#
loop_
_entity_poly.entity_id
_entity_poly.type
_entity_poly.pdbx_seq_one_letter_code
_entity_poly.pdbx_strand_id
1 'polypeptide(L)'
;MDELSALFAHGSPGIESKLALKVNDKTRDMPGLLGQDSKDTMTLVANVPKGAPVDLVLIEEGRTQSLDLRTGRRGDDAVAELQRPVLAGPREAVRWTVTVRIAFAGEAAPRVDEKRLGWEARKADAPDGETGSGLRLVPYSPGAGWAPEGKMWLELGGVWGAEEEWFRYDTDEKRSYAVEAADGTAYRGRHYDGSFTVVFLVPADFRSGTLRITPQGEATGSEHLGRFDAEVIDSTASPATPSSIPIRLTPTGP
;
A
#
# COMPACT_ATOMS: atom_id res chain seq x y z
N MET A 1 1.75 -25.93 -6.31
CA MET A 1 0.84 -24.96 -5.67
C MET A 1 1.76 -24.01 -4.96
N ASP A 2 1.77 -22.74 -5.38
CA ASP A 2 2.71 -21.74 -4.90
C ASP A 2 2.37 -21.33 -3.47
N GLU A 3 3.31 -21.47 -2.55
CA GLU A 3 3.17 -21.01 -1.15
C GLU A 3 3.08 -19.48 -1.05
N LEU A 4 3.48 -18.75 -2.09
CA LEU A 4 3.19 -17.32 -2.24
C LEU A 4 1.69 -17.02 -2.33
N SER A 5 0.85 -17.95 -2.78
CA SER A 5 -0.61 -17.76 -2.81
C SER A 5 -1.26 -17.89 -1.43
N ALA A 6 -0.59 -18.49 -0.44
CA ALA A 6 -1.14 -18.70 0.90
C ALA A 6 -0.97 -17.46 1.81
N LEU A 7 0.06 -16.63 1.56
CA LEU A 7 0.31 -15.39 2.30
C LEU A 7 -0.70 -14.26 2.00
N PHE A 8 -1.44 -14.36 0.89
CA PHE A 8 -2.50 -13.41 0.52
C PHE A 8 -3.90 -13.81 1.01
N ALA A 9 -4.05 -14.95 1.68
CA ALA A 9 -5.36 -15.47 2.10
C ALA A 9 -5.93 -14.85 3.39
N HIS A 10 -5.20 -13.92 4.03
CA HIS A 10 -5.72 -13.16 5.17
C HIS A 10 -6.15 -11.78 4.70
N GLY A 11 -7.38 -11.73 4.17
CA GLY A 11 -8.05 -10.48 3.85
C GLY A 11 -7.99 -9.53 5.03
N SER A 12 -7.52 -8.30 4.77
CA SER A 12 -7.66 -7.18 5.71
C SER A 12 -9.10 -7.15 6.23
N PRO A 13 -9.32 -6.84 7.53
CA PRO A 13 -10.66 -6.82 8.12
C PRO A 13 -11.61 -6.05 7.21
N GLY A 14 -12.61 -6.78 6.69
CA GLY A 14 -13.27 -6.50 5.42
C GLY A 14 -13.80 -5.08 5.30
N ILE A 15 -13.15 -4.28 4.45
CA ILE A 15 -13.76 -3.09 3.90
C ILE A 15 -14.89 -3.56 2.99
N GLU A 16 -16.15 -3.36 3.40
CA GLU A 16 -17.29 -3.67 2.57
C GLU A 16 -17.34 -2.67 1.41
N SER A 17 -16.83 -3.13 0.28
CA SER A 17 -16.89 -2.43 -0.99
C SER A 17 -17.90 -3.17 -1.87
N LYS A 18 -18.77 -2.43 -2.55
CA LYS A 18 -19.87 -2.98 -3.34
C LYS A 18 -20.11 -2.15 -4.59
N LEU A 19 -20.20 -2.83 -5.74
CA LEU A 19 -20.63 -2.22 -7.00
C LEU A 19 -22.07 -2.63 -7.31
N ALA A 20 -22.89 -1.68 -7.76
CA ALA A 20 -24.28 -1.91 -8.12
C ALA A 20 -24.67 -1.09 -9.37
N LEU A 21 -25.72 -1.52 -10.05
CA LEU A 21 -26.40 -0.73 -11.07
C LEU A 21 -27.74 -0.23 -10.51
N LYS A 22 -27.97 1.07 -10.62
CA LYS A 22 -29.26 1.69 -10.30
C LYS A 22 -29.97 2.04 -11.61
N VAL A 23 -31.17 1.49 -11.78
CA VAL A 23 -32.02 1.74 -12.95
C VAL A 23 -33.36 2.24 -12.45
N ASN A 24 -33.65 3.53 -12.67
CA ASN A 24 -34.71 4.25 -11.96
C ASN A 24 -34.54 4.09 -10.43
N ASP A 25 -35.58 3.61 -9.73
CA ASP A 25 -35.57 3.40 -8.27
C ASP A 25 -35.11 2.00 -7.84
N LYS A 26 -34.65 1.18 -8.79
CA LYS A 26 -34.20 -0.20 -8.50
C LYS A 26 -32.69 -0.29 -8.52
N THR A 27 -32.12 -0.76 -7.41
CA THR A 27 -30.70 -1.08 -7.30
C THR A 27 -30.51 -2.58 -7.44
N ARG A 28 -29.53 -2.98 -8.25
CA ARG A 28 -29.10 -4.37 -8.40
C ARG A 28 -27.62 -4.49 -8.17
N ASP A 29 -27.26 -5.33 -7.21
CA ASP A 29 -25.88 -5.65 -6.90
C ASP A 29 -25.22 -6.33 -8.09
N MET A 30 -24.00 -5.89 -8.40
CA MET A 30 -23.21 -6.51 -9.44
C MET A 30 -22.41 -7.68 -8.83
N PRO A 31 -22.42 -8.86 -9.47
CA PRO A 31 -21.85 -10.07 -8.88
C PRO A 31 -20.31 -10.03 -8.84
N GLY A 32 -19.72 -10.26 -7.66
CA GLY A 32 -18.35 -10.78 -7.50
C GLY A 32 -17.18 -9.83 -7.74
N LEU A 33 -17.34 -8.53 -7.51
CA LEU A 33 -16.47 -7.52 -8.14
C LEU A 33 -15.27 -7.01 -7.36
N LEU A 34 -15.14 -7.37 -6.09
CA LEU A 34 -14.14 -6.76 -5.21
C LEU A 34 -13.33 -7.83 -4.45
N GLY A 35 -13.29 -9.04 -5.01
CA GLY A 35 -12.35 -10.10 -4.62
C GLY A 35 -11.05 -9.97 -5.41
N GLN A 36 -9.93 -10.18 -4.73
CA GLN A 36 -8.56 -9.98 -5.18
C GLN A 36 -8.20 -10.61 -6.54
N ASP A 37 -7.20 -10.00 -7.17
CA ASP A 37 -6.42 -10.47 -8.33
C ASP A 37 -7.09 -10.48 -9.70
N SER A 38 -7.54 -9.32 -10.18
CA SER A 38 -7.46 -9.11 -11.62
C SER A 38 -6.88 -7.74 -11.97
N LYS A 39 -5.68 -7.75 -12.55
CA LYS A 39 -5.18 -6.68 -13.43
C LYS A 39 -5.96 -6.64 -14.76
N ASP A 40 -7.15 -7.24 -14.80
CA ASP A 40 -7.92 -7.41 -16.00
C ASP A 40 -8.91 -6.27 -16.17
N THR A 41 -8.88 -5.67 -17.36
CA THR A 41 -9.94 -4.78 -17.81
C THR A 41 -11.27 -5.50 -17.75
N MET A 42 -12.15 -5.03 -16.87
CA MET A 42 -13.49 -5.57 -16.77
C MET A 42 -14.44 -4.87 -17.76
N THR A 43 -15.25 -5.68 -18.47
CA THR A 43 -16.40 -5.18 -19.23
C THR A 43 -17.69 -5.65 -18.59
N LEU A 44 -18.52 -4.70 -18.15
CA LEU A 44 -19.87 -4.96 -17.65
C LEU A 44 -20.88 -4.73 -18.77
N VAL A 45 -21.72 -5.74 -19.05
CA VAL A 45 -22.83 -5.62 -20.01
C VAL A 45 -24.15 -5.77 -19.25
N ALA A 46 -24.97 -4.73 -19.28
CA ALA A 46 -26.29 -4.73 -18.63
C ALA A 46 -27.38 -4.40 -19.65
N ASN A 47 -28.47 -5.18 -19.62
CA ASN A 47 -29.68 -4.85 -20.37
C ASN A 47 -30.55 -3.92 -19.52
N VAL A 48 -30.80 -2.71 -20.04
CA VAL A 48 -31.53 -1.65 -19.35
C VAL A 48 -32.70 -1.15 -20.20
N PRO A 49 -33.81 -0.71 -19.59
CA PRO A 49 -34.93 -0.16 -20.34
C PRO A 49 -34.49 1.04 -21.18
N LYS A 50 -34.95 1.09 -22.44
CA LYS A 50 -34.64 2.18 -23.35
C LYS A 50 -35.09 3.51 -22.75
N GLY A 51 -34.17 4.47 -22.64
CA GLY A 51 -34.44 5.82 -22.16
C GLY A 51 -34.45 5.98 -20.64
N ALA A 52 -34.34 4.89 -19.87
CA ALA A 52 -34.22 5.00 -18.42
C ALA A 52 -32.88 5.66 -18.02
N PRO A 53 -32.86 6.45 -16.93
CA PRO A 53 -31.63 6.81 -16.23
C PRO A 53 -30.96 5.55 -15.68
N VAL A 54 -29.65 5.47 -15.85
CA VAL A 54 -28.84 4.33 -15.41
C VAL A 54 -27.57 4.86 -14.78
N ASP A 55 -27.41 4.58 -13.50
CA ASP A 55 -26.22 4.95 -12.74
C ASP A 55 -25.42 3.70 -12.36
N LEU A 56 -24.11 3.78 -12.49
CA LEU A 56 -23.19 2.89 -11.80
C LEU A 56 -22.98 3.43 -10.39
N VAL A 57 -23.17 2.58 -9.38
CA VAL A 57 -23.09 2.95 -7.97
C VAL A 57 -21.96 2.16 -7.32
N LEU A 58 -20.98 2.88 -6.77
CA LEU A 58 -19.94 2.33 -5.90
C LEU A 58 -20.27 2.68 -4.46
N ILE A 59 -20.29 1.70 -3.58
CA ILE A 59 -20.48 1.87 -2.14
C ILE A 59 -19.21 1.35 -1.48
N GLU A 60 -18.46 2.23 -0.82
CA GLU A 60 -17.28 1.85 -0.03
C GLU A 60 -17.43 2.41 1.38
N GLU A 61 -17.43 1.54 2.38
CA GLU A 61 -17.61 1.91 3.81
C GLU A 61 -18.84 2.78 4.05
N GLY A 62 -19.95 2.46 3.38
CA GLY A 62 -21.21 3.19 3.51
C GLY A 62 -21.26 4.55 2.80
N ARG A 63 -20.19 4.95 2.08
CA ARG A 63 -20.21 6.12 1.19
C ARG A 63 -20.58 5.70 -0.23
N THR A 64 -21.68 6.25 -0.72
CA THR A 64 -22.19 5.99 -2.07
C THR A 64 -21.64 7.02 -3.05
N GLN A 65 -21.26 6.57 -4.25
CA GLN A 65 -20.93 7.41 -5.39
C GLN A 65 -21.65 6.91 -6.62
N SER A 66 -22.23 7.82 -7.39
CA SER A 66 -22.92 7.48 -8.63
C SER A 66 -22.26 8.09 -9.87
N LEU A 67 -22.33 7.34 -10.98
CA LEU A 67 -21.90 7.75 -12.31
C LEU A 67 -23.03 7.45 -13.31
N ASP A 68 -23.59 8.49 -13.92
CA ASP A 68 -24.55 8.37 -15.01
C ASP A 68 -23.85 7.74 -16.21
N LEU A 69 -24.23 6.50 -16.56
CA LEU A 69 -23.60 5.73 -17.63
C LEU A 69 -23.92 6.25 -19.04
N ARG A 70 -24.91 7.15 -19.18
CA ARG A 70 -25.26 7.76 -20.47
C ARG A 70 -24.43 9.01 -20.74
N THR A 71 -24.21 9.81 -19.70
CA THR A 71 -23.55 11.12 -19.84
C THR A 71 -22.11 11.12 -19.36
N GLY A 72 -21.69 10.10 -18.60
CA GLY A 72 -20.41 10.06 -17.91
C GLY A 72 -20.30 11.07 -16.77
N ARG A 73 -21.40 11.75 -16.41
CA ARG A 73 -21.42 12.71 -15.31
C ARG A 73 -21.57 11.97 -13.99
N ARG A 74 -20.86 12.43 -12.97
CA ARG A 74 -21.06 11.91 -11.62
C ARG A 74 -22.32 12.54 -11.01
N GLY A 75 -22.96 11.81 -10.10
CA GLY A 75 -24.08 12.36 -9.33
C GLY A 75 -23.61 13.29 -8.22
N ASP A 76 -24.57 13.90 -7.54
CA ASP A 76 -24.33 14.84 -6.43
C ASP A 76 -23.72 14.17 -5.18
N ASP A 77 -23.71 12.83 -5.15
CA ASP A 77 -23.07 11.98 -4.14
C ASP A 77 -21.58 11.71 -4.45
N ALA A 78 -21.04 12.29 -5.52
CA ALA A 78 -19.64 12.14 -5.87
C ALA A 78 -18.72 12.64 -4.74
N VAL A 79 -17.81 11.78 -4.29
CA VAL A 79 -16.78 12.17 -3.33
C VAL A 79 -15.67 12.91 -4.09
N ALA A 80 -15.65 14.24 -3.96
CA ALA A 80 -14.72 15.13 -4.66
C ALA A 80 -13.26 14.77 -4.40
N GLU A 81 -12.96 14.20 -3.23
CA GLU A 81 -11.63 13.81 -2.83
C GLU A 81 -11.02 12.72 -3.74
N LEU A 82 -11.82 11.82 -4.32
CA LEU A 82 -11.32 10.80 -5.26
C LEU A 82 -10.90 11.36 -6.61
N GLN A 83 -11.17 12.65 -6.87
CA GLN A 83 -10.72 13.36 -8.06
C GLN A 83 -9.60 14.35 -7.78
N ARG A 84 -9.12 14.45 -6.52
CA ARG A 84 -7.96 15.28 -6.25
C ARG A 84 -6.76 14.67 -6.99
N PRO A 85 -5.99 15.48 -7.76
CA PRO A 85 -4.77 15.00 -8.38
C PRO A 85 -3.94 14.31 -7.31
N VAL A 86 -3.55 13.06 -7.60
CA VAL A 86 -2.62 12.37 -6.71
C VAL A 86 -1.38 13.26 -6.62
N LEU A 87 -1.02 13.66 -5.42
CA LEU A 87 0.21 14.43 -5.28
C LEU A 87 1.36 13.44 -5.06
N ALA A 88 2.37 13.48 -5.93
CA ALA A 88 3.50 12.55 -5.88
C ALA A 88 4.75 13.21 -5.26
N GLY A 89 5.47 12.44 -4.43
CA GLY A 89 6.72 12.84 -3.78
C GLY A 89 8.00 12.47 -4.57
N PRO A 90 9.19 12.77 -4.02
CA PRO A 90 10.49 12.57 -4.66
C PRO A 90 10.87 11.09 -4.86
N ARG A 91 11.80 10.88 -5.79
CA ARG A 91 12.16 9.57 -6.38
C ARG A 91 13.53 9.05 -5.92
N GLU A 92 13.97 9.38 -4.71
CA GLU A 92 15.28 8.97 -4.20
C GLU A 92 15.24 7.56 -3.63
N ALA A 93 15.99 6.63 -4.21
CA ALA A 93 16.12 5.29 -3.62
C ALA A 93 16.96 5.33 -2.35
N VAL A 94 16.48 4.70 -1.27
CA VAL A 94 17.25 4.52 -0.04
C VAL A 94 17.53 3.04 0.13
N ARG A 95 18.82 2.70 0.18
CA ARG A 95 19.31 1.33 0.36
C ARG A 95 20.03 1.20 1.69
N TRP A 96 19.77 0.11 2.39
CA TRP A 96 20.43 -0.28 3.64
C TRP A 96 20.90 -1.73 3.56
N THR A 97 21.88 -2.11 4.38
CA THR A 97 22.35 -3.48 4.48
C THR A 97 21.69 -4.16 5.67
N VAL A 98 21.23 -5.39 5.48
CA VAL A 98 20.86 -6.31 6.55
C VAL A 98 21.90 -7.41 6.62
N THR A 99 22.49 -7.59 7.79
CA THR A 99 23.40 -8.69 8.10
C THR A 99 22.65 -9.68 8.98
N VAL A 100 22.61 -10.95 8.57
CA VAL A 100 21.94 -12.05 9.28
C VAL A 100 22.98 -13.10 9.66
N ARG A 101 22.90 -13.62 10.89
CA ARG A 101 23.73 -14.74 11.33
C ARG A 101 22.90 -16.00 11.48
N ILE A 102 23.44 -17.10 10.96
CA ILE A 102 22.76 -18.39 10.87
C ILE A 102 23.66 -19.47 11.46
N ALA A 103 23.16 -20.19 12.45
CA ALA A 103 23.84 -21.35 13.02
C ALA A 103 23.46 -22.61 12.25
N PHE A 104 24.43 -23.43 11.88
CA PHE A 104 24.23 -24.76 11.29
C PHE A 104 24.77 -25.83 12.26
N ALA A 105 24.03 -26.91 12.45
CA ALA A 105 24.44 -28.00 13.33
C ALA A 105 25.75 -28.62 12.87
N GLY A 106 26.69 -28.77 13.80
CA GLY A 106 28.02 -29.31 13.55
C GLY A 106 29.04 -28.27 13.06
N GLU A 107 28.65 -27.02 12.84
CA GLU A 107 29.58 -25.94 12.52
C GLU A 107 30.02 -25.17 13.78
N ALA A 108 31.31 -24.81 13.84
CA ALA A 108 31.89 -24.16 15.02
C ALA A 108 31.57 -22.66 15.12
N ALA A 109 31.10 -22.04 14.04
CA ALA A 109 30.78 -20.63 13.97
C ALA A 109 29.57 -20.41 13.07
N PRO A 110 28.73 -19.40 13.34
CA PRO A 110 27.60 -19.09 12.48
C PRO A 110 28.08 -18.57 11.12
N ARG A 111 27.35 -18.94 10.07
CA ARG A 111 27.46 -18.28 8.77
C ARG A 111 26.91 -16.87 8.87
N VAL A 112 27.59 -15.92 8.25
CA VAL A 112 27.14 -14.54 8.12
C VAL A 112 26.70 -14.34 6.68
N ASP A 113 25.46 -13.90 6.50
CA ASP A 113 24.92 -13.51 5.20
C ASP A 113 24.58 -12.00 5.22
N GLU A 114 24.87 -11.31 4.13
CA GLU A 114 24.65 -9.87 4.00
C GLU A 114 23.83 -9.57 2.75
N LYS A 115 22.70 -8.89 2.95
CA LYS A 115 21.82 -8.47 1.86
C LYS A 115 21.61 -6.97 1.87
N ARG A 116 21.72 -6.35 0.69
CA ARG A 116 21.29 -4.96 0.50
C ARG A 116 19.81 -4.92 0.22
N LEU A 117 19.06 -4.33 1.15
CA LEU A 117 17.64 -4.05 1.02
C LEU A 117 17.45 -2.58 0.71
N GLY A 118 16.23 -2.23 0.34
CA GLY A 118 15.88 -0.83 0.33
C GLY A 118 14.58 -0.52 -0.32
N TRP A 119 14.20 0.74 -0.16
CA TRP A 119 13.14 1.36 -0.90
C TRP A 119 13.67 1.81 -2.27
N GLU A 120 13.16 1.22 -3.35
CA GLU A 120 13.30 1.80 -4.68
C GLU A 120 12.03 2.59 -5.00
N ALA A 121 12.16 3.91 -5.10
CA ALA A 121 11.20 4.69 -5.86
C ALA A 121 11.39 4.37 -7.36
N ARG A 122 10.93 3.21 -7.83
CA ARG A 122 10.73 3.02 -9.28
C ARG A 122 9.65 4.00 -9.75
N LYS A 123 9.53 4.17 -11.07
CA LYS A 123 8.64 5.18 -11.65
C LYS A 123 7.22 5.02 -11.09
N ALA A 124 6.77 6.00 -10.32
CA ALA A 124 5.35 6.22 -9.98
C ALA A 124 4.48 6.55 -11.22
N ASP A 125 5.03 6.44 -12.44
CA ASP A 125 4.34 6.65 -13.71
C ASP A 125 3.71 5.35 -14.22
N ALA A 126 3.23 4.48 -13.32
CA ALA A 126 2.35 3.39 -13.72
C ALA A 126 1.01 4.04 -14.18
N PRO A 127 0.58 3.87 -15.45
CA PRO A 127 -0.56 4.59 -16.04
C PRO A 127 -1.93 4.35 -15.37
N ASP A 128 -1.96 3.54 -14.32
CA ASP A 128 -3.10 2.84 -13.76
C ASP A 128 -3.33 3.14 -12.26
N GLY A 129 -2.58 4.05 -11.65
CA GLY A 129 -2.80 4.42 -10.25
C GLY A 129 -2.47 3.31 -9.24
N GLU A 130 -1.81 2.23 -9.69
CA GLU A 130 -1.24 1.22 -8.81
C GLU A 130 -0.15 1.87 -7.93
N THR A 131 -0.17 1.58 -6.63
CA THR A 131 0.84 2.01 -5.66
C THR A 131 2.17 1.24 -5.85
N GLY A 132 2.71 1.24 -7.06
CA GLY A 132 3.92 0.46 -7.37
C GLY A 132 5.17 1.00 -6.66
N SER A 133 5.22 2.30 -6.36
CA SER A 133 6.35 2.97 -5.67
C SER A 133 6.07 4.47 -5.47
N GLY A 134 6.57 5.06 -4.37
CA GLY A 134 6.48 6.52 -4.15
C GLY A 134 5.58 6.96 -2.99
N LEU A 135 5.47 8.27 -2.80
CA LEU A 135 4.53 8.90 -1.87
C LEU A 135 3.30 9.42 -2.61
N ARG A 136 2.09 9.13 -2.12
CA ARG A 136 0.83 9.68 -2.65
C ARG A 136 -0.07 10.22 -1.55
N LEU A 137 -0.73 11.36 -1.78
CA LEU A 137 -1.76 11.88 -0.88
C LEU A 137 -3.15 11.51 -1.41
N VAL A 138 -3.88 10.67 -0.67
CA VAL A 138 -5.17 10.11 -1.07
C VAL A 138 -6.20 10.19 0.06
N PRO A 139 -7.50 10.28 -0.25
CA PRO A 139 -8.55 10.30 0.77
C PRO A 139 -8.96 8.92 1.26
N TYR A 140 -8.64 7.88 0.50
CA TYR A 140 -9.02 6.50 0.76
C TYR A 140 -7.81 5.61 0.55
N SER A 141 -7.62 4.67 1.47
CA SER A 141 -6.57 3.66 1.40
C SER A 141 -7.18 2.27 1.59
N PRO A 142 -6.92 1.28 0.73
CA PRO A 142 -7.50 -0.06 0.84
C PRO A 142 -7.24 -0.79 2.18
N GLY A 143 -6.22 -0.40 2.95
CA GLY A 143 -5.98 -0.95 4.29
C GLY A 143 -6.54 -0.09 5.43
N ALA A 144 -6.83 1.19 5.17
CA ALA A 144 -7.15 2.19 6.20
C ALA A 144 -8.54 2.82 6.07
N GLY A 145 -9.26 2.54 4.98
CA GLY A 145 -10.55 3.14 4.67
C GLY A 145 -10.45 4.63 4.35
N TRP A 146 -11.56 5.34 4.53
CA TRP A 146 -11.61 6.79 4.34
C TRP A 146 -10.87 7.55 5.44
N ALA A 147 -10.09 8.55 5.02
CA ALA A 147 -9.53 9.52 5.95
C ALA A 147 -10.66 10.34 6.61
N PRO A 148 -10.53 10.68 7.91
CA PRO A 148 -11.41 11.62 8.59
C PRO A 148 -11.46 12.99 7.90
N GLU A 149 -12.52 13.74 8.17
CA GLU A 149 -12.68 15.10 7.65
C GLU A 149 -11.46 15.99 8.00
N GLY A 150 -11.01 16.77 7.02
CA GLY A 150 -9.82 17.62 7.14
C GLY A 150 -8.48 16.87 7.14
N LYS A 151 -8.49 15.53 6.95
CA LYS A 151 -7.30 14.68 6.87
C LYS A 151 -7.23 13.94 5.54
N MET A 152 -6.04 13.44 5.22
CA MET A 152 -5.76 12.56 4.09
C MET A 152 -4.75 11.49 4.52
N TRP A 153 -4.72 10.37 3.81
CA TRP A 153 -3.66 9.39 3.91
C TRP A 153 -2.50 9.80 2.99
N LEU A 154 -1.34 10.02 3.57
CA LEU A 154 -0.10 10.02 2.82
C LEU A 154 0.39 8.57 2.78
N GLU A 155 0.34 7.93 1.62
CA GLU A 155 0.80 6.56 1.45
C GLU A 155 2.21 6.53 0.92
N LEU A 156 3.02 5.62 1.46
CA LEU A 156 4.34 5.25 1.00
C LEU A 156 4.27 3.82 0.46
N GLY A 157 4.33 3.69 -0.87
CA GLY A 157 4.30 2.40 -1.55
C GLY A 157 5.66 1.70 -1.55
N GLY A 158 5.63 0.37 -1.43
CA GLY A 158 6.76 -0.50 -1.73
C GLY A 158 7.81 -0.59 -0.62
N VAL A 159 7.41 -0.90 0.61
CA VAL A 159 8.39 -1.33 1.62
C VAL A 159 8.63 -2.82 1.44
N TRP A 160 9.80 -3.17 0.93
CA TRP A 160 10.17 -4.56 0.69
C TRP A 160 10.73 -5.19 1.96
N GLY A 161 10.11 -6.28 2.41
CA GLY A 161 10.82 -7.34 3.11
C GLY A 161 11.79 -8.05 2.15
N ALA A 162 12.81 -8.71 2.68
CA ALA A 162 13.67 -9.58 1.88
C ALA A 162 13.20 -11.02 2.03
N GLU A 163 13.05 -11.73 0.92
CA GLU A 163 12.99 -13.19 0.96
C GLU A 163 14.23 -13.71 0.25
N GLU A 164 15.06 -14.42 1.01
CA GLU A 164 16.31 -15.01 0.54
C GLU A 164 16.26 -16.52 0.76
N GLU A 165 17.24 -17.22 0.17
CA GLU A 165 17.35 -18.67 0.28
C GLU A 165 17.30 -19.13 1.74
N TRP A 166 17.95 -18.43 2.67
CA TRP A 166 18.10 -18.87 4.06
C TRP A 166 17.19 -18.13 5.04
N PHE A 167 16.71 -16.94 4.71
CA PHE A 167 15.96 -16.13 5.67
C PHE A 167 14.92 -15.24 4.98
N ARG A 168 13.94 -14.82 5.77
CA ARG A 168 13.01 -13.74 5.45
C ARG A 168 13.26 -12.59 6.42
N TYR A 169 13.43 -11.37 5.92
CA TYR A 169 13.56 -10.17 6.76
C TYR A 169 12.30 -9.33 6.66
N ASP A 170 11.61 -9.21 7.80
CA ASP A 170 10.42 -8.37 7.94
C ASP A 170 10.82 -6.99 8.48
N THR A 171 10.50 -5.94 7.73
CA THR A 171 10.73 -4.57 8.19
C THR A 171 9.64 -4.19 9.19
N ASP A 172 10.01 -3.63 10.35
CA ASP A 172 9.03 -2.99 11.23
C ASP A 172 8.75 -1.58 10.70
N GLU A 173 7.66 -1.41 9.97
CA GLU A 173 7.37 -0.14 9.30
C GLU A 173 7.04 0.99 10.29
N LYS A 174 6.42 0.65 11.42
CA LYS A 174 6.06 1.64 12.45
C LYS A 174 7.29 2.25 13.08
N ARG A 175 8.34 1.45 13.28
CA ARG A 175 9.64 1.91 13.79
C ARG A 175 10.55 2.45 12.69
N SER A 176 10.37 1.98 11.45
CA SER A 176 11.24 2.35 10.35
C SER A 176 10.93 3.68 9.70
N TYR A 177 9.66 4.09 9.69
CA TYR A 177 9.23 5.27 8.93
C TYR A 177 8.49 6.29 9.79
N ALA A 178 8.87 7.57 9.61
CA ALA A 178 8.14 8.71 10.16
C ALA A 178 8.14 9.86 9.15
N VAL A 179 7.07 10.65 9.16
CA VAL A 179 6.99 11.89 8.38
C VAL A 179 7.00 13.07 9.32
N GLU A 180 7.87 14.04 9.05
CA GLU A 180 7.99 15.28 9.81
C GLU A 180 7.49 16.43 8.93
N ALA A 181 6.47 17.17 9.35
CA ALA A 181 6.03 18.39 8.67
C ALA A 181 7.01 19.55 8.91
N ALA A 182 6.87 20.60 8.10
CA ALA A 182 7.70 21.81 8.22
C ALA A 182 7.55 22.53 9.57
N ASP A 183 6.43 22.33 10.27
CA ASP A 183 6.17 22.86 11.60
C ASP A 183 6.76 21.99 12.73
N GLY A 184 7.46 20.90 12.39
CA GLY A 184 8.03 19.94 13.34
C GLY A 184 7.05 18.86 13.81
N THR A 185 5.79 18.87 13.34
CA THR A 185 4.83 17.82 13.68
C THR A 185 5.27 16.49 13.07
N ALA A 186 5.37 15.46 13.91
CA ALA A 186 5.71 14.11 13.47
C ALA A 186 4.46 13.22 13.31
N TYR A 187 4.32 12.60 12.14
CA TYR A 187 3.32 11.59 11.81
C TYR A 187 3.98 10.22 11.77
N ARG A 188 3.39 9.26 12.49
CA ARG A 188 3.88 7.88 12.55
C ARG A 188 3.24 7.02 11.48
N GLY A 189 4.05 6.14 10.88
CA GLY A 189 3.58 5.17 9.92
C GLY A 189 2.60 4.20 10.55
N ARG A 190 1.58 3.84 9.78
CA ARG A 190 0.66 2.74 10.07
C ARG A 190 0.80 1.72 8.95
N HIS A 191 0.85 0.46 9.34
CA HIS A 191 0.84 -0.67 8.43
C HIS A 191 -0.38 -1.52 8.78
N TYR A 192 -1.02 -2.08 7.75
CA TYR A 192 -2.21 -2.91 7.87
C TYR A 192 -1.91 -4.28 7.28
N ASP A 193 -2.35 -5.33 7.97
CA ASP A 193 -2.12 -6.71 7.55
C ASP A 193 -2.60 -6.94 6.11
N GLY A 194 -1.73 -7.54 5.29
CA GLY A 194 -1.98 -7.79 3.87
C GLY A 194 -1.71 -6.61 2.93
N SER A 195 -1.19 -5.48 3.43
CA SER A 195 -0.85 -4.31 2.61
C SER A 195 0.65 -4.04 2.58
N PHE A 196 1.24 -3.92 1.38
CA PHE A 196 2.64 -3.47 1.21
C PHE A 196 2.84 -1.96 1.35
N THR A 197 1.86 -1.27 1.91
CA THR A 197 1.80 0.20 1.95
C THR A 197 1.81 0.70 3.39
N VAL A 198 2.73 1.62 3.66
CA VAL A 198 2.73 2.36 4.92
C VAL A 198 1.92 3.63 4.72
N VAL A 199 1.03 3.95 5.64
CA VAL A 199 0.23 5.18 5.56
C VAL A 199 0.45 6.09 6.75
N PHE A 200 0.35 7.40 6.52
CA PHE A 200 0.46 8.44 7.53
C PHE A 200 -0.82 9.30 7.49
N LEU A 201 -1.45 9.53 8.64
CA LEU A 201 -2.61 10.41 8.71
C LEU A 201 -2.16 11.87 8.84
N VAL A 202 -2.27 12.63 7.75
CA VAL A 202 -1.77 14.02 7.66
C VAL A 202 -2.93 15.00 7.42
N PRO A 203 -2.74 16.31 7.63
CA PRO A 203 -3.69 17.33 7.19
C PRO A 203 -3.99 17.23 5.70
N ALA A 204 -5.24 17.51 5.28
CA ALA A 204 -5.64 17.38 3.88
C ALA A 204 -4.90 18.35 2.93
N ASP A 205 -4.37 19.43 3.47
CA ASP A 205 -3.55 20.43 2.79
C ASP A 205 -2.04 20.14 2.90
N PHE A 206 -1.63 18.99 3.42
CA PHE A 206 -0.21 18.61 3.48
C PHE A 206 0.42 18.62 2.08
N ARG A 207 1.53 19.35 1.91
CA ARG A 207 2.28 19.46 0.63
C ARG A 207 3.76 19.16 0.76
N SER A 208 4.33 19.28 1.95
CA SER A 208 5.77 19.14 2.15
C SER A 208 6.11 18.71 3.56
N GLY A 209 7.22 18.00 3.69
CA GLY A 209 7.76 17.52 4.95
C GLY A 209 9.09 16.80 4.72
N THR A 210 9.44 15.90 5.61
CA THR A 210 10.62 15.03 5.51
C THR A 210 10.23 13.61 5.88
N LEU A 211 10.52 12.65 5.01
CA LEU A 211 10.45 11.24 5.34
C LEU A 211 11.75 10.87 6.06
N ARG A 212 11.63 10.38 7.30
CA ARG A 212 12.73 9.82 8.09
C ARG A 212 12.67 8.30 7.99
N ILE A 213 13.80 7.70 7.64
CA ILE A 213 13.94 6.25 7.45
C ILE A 213 15.03 5.74 8.38
N THR A 214 14.66 4.89 9.35
CA THR A 214 15.60 4.21 10.25
C THR A 214 15.34 2.72 10.16
N PRO A 215 16.07 1.95 9.34
CA PRO A 215 15.75 0.53 9.13
C PRO A 215 15.68 -0.25 10.46
N GLN A 216 14.53 -0.86 10.72
CA GLN A 216 14.26 -1.72 11.88
C GLN A 216 13.47 -2.93 11.41
N GLY A 217 13.62 -4.06 12.08
CA GLY A 217 13.00 -5.31 11.67
C GLY A 217 13.75 -6.49 12.24
N GLU A 218 13.36 -7.69 11.79
CA GLU A 218 13.92 -8.95 12.27
C GLU A 218 13.97 -9.96 11.11
N ALA A 219 15.02 -10.78 11.10
CA ALA A 219 15.12 -11.92 10.19
C ALA A 219 14.58 -13.19 10.88
N THR A 220 13.77 -13.95 10.16
CA THR A 220 13.33 -15.30 10.51
C THR A 220 13.86 -16.31 9.50
N GLY A 221 14.05 -17.58 9.91
CA GLY A 221 14.48 -18.63 8.99
C GLY A 221 13.49 -18.84 7.84
N SER A 222 14.01 -19.14 6.64
CA SER A 222 13.18 -19.56 5.50
C SER A 222 12.76 -21.03 5.63
N GLU A 223 11.85 -21.48 4.79
CA GLU A 223 11.48 -22.90 4.70
C GLU A 223 12.65 -23.81 4.27
N HIS A 224 13.57 -23.29 3.46
CA HIS A 224 14.77 -24.02 3.04
C HIS A 224 15.70 -24.27 4.22
N LEU A 225 15.72 -23.35 5.18
CA LEU A 225 16.54 -23.45 6.36
C LEU A 225 16.16 -24.68 7.20
N GLY A 226 14.86 -25.03 7.30
CA GLY A 226 14.39 -26.22 8.01
C GLY A 226 14.83 -27.58 7.42
N ARG A 227 15.42 -27.61 6.22
CA ARG A 227 16.00 -28.83 5.63
C ARG A 227 17.40 -29.15 6.16
N PHE A 228 18.03 -28.16 6.78
CA PHE A 228 19.31 -28.25 7.44
C PHE A 228 19.04 -27.99 8.91
N ASP A 229 19.62 -28.75 9.84
CA ASP A 229 19.42 -28.50 11.27
C ASP A 229 20.11 -27.16 11.63
N ALA A 230 19.41 -26.05 11.42
CA ALA A 230 19.94 -24.70 11.38
C ALA A 230 18.91 -23.70 11.90
N GLU A 231 19.36 -22.54 12.37
CA GLU A 231 18.48 -21.46 12.82
C GLU A 231 19.10 -20.07 12.59
N VAL A 232 18.25 -19.06 12.35
CA VAL A 232 18.67 -17.65 12.40
C VAL A 232 18.84 -17.27 13.87
N ILE A 233 20.02 -16.76 14.22
CA ILE A 233 20.36 -16.41 15.61
C ILE A 233 20.32 -14.91 15.88
N ASP A 234 20.68 -14.07 14.88
CA ASP A 234 20.56 -12.62 14.98
C ASP A 234 20.43 -11.96 13.60
N SER A 235 19.97 -10.70 13.61
CA SER A 235 20.02 -9.83 12.45
C SER A 235 20.26 -8.37 12.85
N THR A 236 20.90 -7.61 11.95
CA THR A 236 21.16 -6.18 12.14
C THR A 236 20.97 -5.43 10.84
N ALA A 237 20.38 -4.23 10.90
CA ALA A 237 20.18 -3.36 9.74
C ALA A 237 21.01 -2.07 9.87
N SER A 238 21.65 -1.63 8.77
CA SER A 238 22.59 -0.52 8.73
C SER A 238 22.38 0.36 7.49
N PRO A 239 22.43 1.70 7.59
CA PRO A 239 22.90 2.46 8.74
C PRO A 239 21.86 2.54 9.87
N ALA A 240 22.33 2.47 11.12
CA ALA A 240 21.51 2.74 12.30
C ALA A 240 21.08 4.23 12.39
N THR A 241 21.75 5.10 11.63
CA THR A 241 21.42 6.53 11.58
C THR A 241 20.29 6.79 10.60
N PRO A 242 19.29 7.64 10.96
CA PRO A 242 18.18 7.93 10.09
C PRO A 242 18.62 8.55 8.74
N SER A 243 18.21 7.95 7.64
CA SER A 243 18.20 8.62 6.33
C SER A 243 17.01 9.58 6.24
N SER A 244 17.13 10.63 5.43
CA SER A 244 16.10 11.67 5.32
C SER A 244 15.86 12.05 3.87
N ILE A 245 14.60 12.00 3.44
CA ILE A 245 14.17 12.39 2.09
C ILE A 245 13.21 13.58 2.22
N PRO A 246 13.52 14.74 1.64
CA PRO A 246 12.61 15.88 1.66
C PRO A 246 11.37 15.56 0.83
N ILE A 247 10.16 15.69 1.38
CA ILE A 247 8.91 15.45 0.66
C ILE A 247 8.45 16.76 0.01
N ARG A 248 8.18 16.71 -1.29
CA ARG A 248 7.45 17.76 -2.02
C ARG A 248 6.41 17.11 -2.91
N LEU A 249 5.16 17.37 -2.59
CA LEU A 249 4.01 16.80 -3.26
C LEU A 249 3.53 17.74 -4.37
N THR A 250 3.57 17.27 -5.61
CA THR A 250 3.07 18.00 -6.78
C THR A 250 1.95 17.23 -7.46
N PRO A 251 0.95 17.92 -8.07
CA PRO A 251 -0.07 17.25 -8.85
C PRO A 251 0.55 16.32 -9.89
N THR A 252 0.16 15.05 -9.90
CA THR A 252 0.28 14.21 -11.09
C THR A 252 -0.60 14.83 -12.17
N GLY A 253 -0.17 14.74 -13.44
CA GLY A 253 -0.89 15.32 -14.57
C GLY A 253 -2.36 14.87 -14.67
N PRO A 254 -3.15 15.50 -15.56
CA PRO A 254 -4.53 15.10 -15.83
C PRO A 254 -4.65 13.66 -16.35
#